data_AF-D6GV40-F1
#
_entry.id   AF-D6GV40-F1
#
_cell.length_a   1.000
_cell.length_b   1.000
_cell.length_c   1.000
_cell.angle_alpha   90.00
_cell.angle_beta   90.00
_cell.angle_gamma   90.00
#
_symmetry.space_group_name_H-M   'P 1'
#
loop_
_entity.id
_entity.type
_entity.pdbx_description
1 polymer ?
#
loop_
_entity_poly.entity_id
_entity_poly.type
_entity_poly.pdbx_seq_one_letter_code
_entity_poly.pdbx_strand_id
1 'polypeptide(L)'
;MPKTLSENAGLDPIDILVELRAEHQKGKTWAGVNLLDVYKPQVSDMYKEGVIEPLRIKKQAIKSASEVAVMILRIDDIIAAGKSANQQPQMPPGGMGGYGD
;
A
#
# COMPACT_ATOMS: atom_id res chain seq x y z
N MET A 1 -5.44 2.26 -8.42
CA MET A 1 -6.06 3.59 -8.23
C MET A 1 -7.50 3.62 -8.75
N PRO A 2 -7.83 3.54 -10.07
CA PRO A 2 -9.23 3.62 -10.50
C PRO A 2 -10.13 2.51 -9.94
N LYS A 3 -9.63 1.26 -9.91
CA LYS A 3 -10.32 0.11 -9.29
C LYS A 3 -10.75 0.42 -7.85
N THR A 4 -9.81 0.86 -7.01
CA THR A 4 -10.04 1.17 -5.60
C THR A 4 -11.01 2.33 -5.43
N LEU A 5 -10.97 3.34 -6.31
CA LEU A 5 -11.94 4.43 -6.30
C LEU A 5 -13.36 3.91 -6.60
N SER A 6 -13.51 3.05 -7.60
CA SER A 6 -14.78 2.41 -7.94
C SER A 6 -15.32 1.57 -6.79
N GLU A 7 -14.48 0.73 -6.19
CA GLU A 7 -14.85 -0.11 -5.03
C GLU A 7 -15.33 0.74 -3.85
N ASN A 8 -14.59 1.79 -3.49
CA ASN A 8 -14.95 2.69 -2.39
C ASN A 8 -16.21 3.51 -2.65
N ALA A 9 -16.51 3.77 -3.93
CA ALA A 9 -17.72 4.48 -4.35
C ALA A 9 -18.94 3.55 -4.50
N GLY A 10 -18.78 2.24 -4.29
CA GLY A 10 -19.86 1.25 -4.47
C GLY A 10 -20.21 0.95 -5.93
N LEU A 11 -19.31 1.27 -6.87
CA LEU A 11 -19.47 0.98 -8.30
C LEU A 11 -18.91 -0.40 -8.64
N ASP A 12 -19.39 -1.01 -9.73
CA ASP A 12 -18.76 -2.22 -10.26
C ASP A 12 -17.38 -1.87 -10.84
N PRO A 13 -16.27 -2.38 -10.26
CA PRO A 13 -14.94 -2.03 -10.73
C PRO A 13 -14.62 -2.62 -12.11
N ILE A 14 -15.27 -3.71 -12.52
CA ILE A 14 -15.05 -4.32 -13.82
C ILE A 14 -15.62 -3.40 -14.90
N ASP A 15 -16.87 -2.98 -14.76
CA ASP A 15 -17.55 -2.11 -15.73
C ASP A 15 -16.80 -0.79 -15.90
N ILE A 16 -16.43 -0.14 -14.79
CA ILE A 16 -15.69 1.12 -14.82
C ILE A 16 -14.33 0.95 -15.51
N LEU A 17 -13.60 -0.14 -15.22
CA LEU A 17 -12.29 -0.37 -15.85
C LEU A 17 -12.40 -0.70 -17.35
N VAL A 18 -13.46 -1.40 -17.75
CA VAL A 18 -13.71 -1.71 -19.17
C VAL A 18 -14.02 -0.42 -19.94
N GLU A 19 -14.95 0.39 -19.43
CA GLU A 19 -15.29 1.68 -20.03
C GLU A 19 -14.07 2.61 -20.08
N LEU A 20 -13.34 2.74 -18.97
CA LEU A 20 -12.17 3.62 -18.89
C LEU A 20 -11.09 3.24 -19.91
N ARG A 21 -10.82 1.93 -20.06
CA ARG A 21 -9.88 1.43 -21.07
C ARG A 21 -10.36 1.69 -22.49
N ALA A 22 -11.65 1.49 -22.77
CA ALA A 22 -12.22 1.76 -24.08
C ALA A 22 -12.09 3.24 -24.47
N GLU A 23 -12.29 4.15 -23.51
CA GLU A 23 -12.14 5.58 -23.74
C GLU A 23 -10.66 5.99 -23.92
N HIS A 24 -9.74 5.41 -23.14
CA HIS A 24 -8.30 5.63 -23.32
C HIS A 24 -7.78 5.09 -24.67
N GLN A 25 -8.31 3.96 -25.15
CA GLN A 25 -7.98 3.42 -26.48
C GLN A 25 -8.41 4.34 -27.63
N LYS A 26 -9.45 5.15 -27.42
CA LYS A 26 -9.89 6.19 -28.37
C LYS A 26 -9.04 7.47 -28.28
N GLY A 27 -7.96 7.49 -27.50
CA GLY A 27 -7.07 8.63 -27.33
C GLY A 27 -7.54 9.68 -26.32
N LYS A 28 -8.59 9.40 -25.52
CA LYS A 28 -9.10 10.34 -24.51
C LYS A 28 -8.24 10.30 -23.26
N THR A 29 -7.17 11.09 -23.22
CA THR A 29 -6.18 11.09 -22.13
C THR A 29 -6.73 11.48 -20.76
N TRP A 30 -7.81 12.26 -20.73
CA TRP A 30 -8.44 12.78 -19.50
C TRP A 30 -9.63 11.96 -19.03
N ALA A 31 -9.95 10.83 -19.67
CA ALA A 31 -11.01 9.97 -19.18
C ALA A 31 -10.64 9.45 -17.78
N GLY A 32 -11.55 9.59 -16.82
CA GLY A 32 -11.37 9.17 -15.44
C GLY A 32 -12.70 8.84 -14.78
N VAL A 33 -12.65 8.30 -13.56
CA VAL A 33 -13.84 7.92 -12.80
C VAL A 33 -14.45 9.18 -12.19
N ASN A 34 -15.60 9.63 -12.70
CA ASN A 34 -16.31 10.77 -12.17
C ASN A 34 -17.15 10.35 -10.96
N LEU A 35 -16.89 10.96 -9.81
CA LEU A 35 -17.65 10.77 -8.57
C LEU A 35 -18.34 12.06 -8.09
N LEU A 36 -18.31 13.13 -8.88
CA LEU A 36 -18.96 14.41 -8.54
C LEU A 36 -20.48 14.32 -8.68
N ASP A 37 -20.98 13.54 -9.64
CA ASP A 37 -22.40 13.24 -9.79
C ASP A 37 -22.73 11.88 -9.16
N VAL A 38 -23.35 11.91 -7.98
CA VAL A 38 -23.72 10.71 -7.21
C VAL A 38 -24.84 9.92 -7.89
N TYR A 39 -25.61 10.53 -8.79
CA TYR A 39 -26.71 9.87 -9.49
C TYR A 39 -26.28 9.28 -10.83
N LYS A 40 -25.13 9.71 -11.37
CA LYS A 40 -24.52 9.16 -12.60
C LYS A 40 -22.99 9.06 -12.49
N PRO A 41 -22.49 8.21 -11.59
CA PRO A 41 -21.06 7.92 -11.54
C PRO A 41 -20.66 7.17 -12.82
N GLN A 42 -19.89 7.83 -13.67
CA GLN A 42 -19.51 7.34 -15.00
C GLN A 42 -18.07 7.73 -15.34
N VAL A 43 -17.52 7.14 -16.40
CA VAL A 43 -16.28 7.66 -16.98
C VAL A 43 -16.56 8.99 -17.69
N SER A 44 -15.83 10.05 -17.33
CA SER A 44 -15.93 11.33 -18.02
C SER A 44 -14.58 12.03 -18.15
N ASP A 45 -14.56 13.14 -18.88
CA ASP A 45 -13.36 13.96 -19.10
C ASP A 45 -13.07 14.81 -17.86
N MET A 46 -12.16 14.33 -17.01
CA MET A 46 -11.86 14.93 -15.71
C MET A 46 -11.32 16.35 -15.79
N TYR A 47 -10.71 16.71 -16.92
CA TYR A 47 -10.25 18.08 -17.14
C TYR A 47 -11.42 19.04 -17.29
N LYS A 48 -12.47 18.63 -18.02
CA LYS A 48 -13.71 19.42 -18.17
C LYS A 48 -14.52 19.49 -16.89
N GLU A 49 -14.48 18.46 -16.07
CA GLU A 49 -15.10 18.44 -14.73
C GLU A 49 -14.33 19.28 -13.69
N GLY A 50 -13.15 19.83 -14.06
CA GLY A 50 -12.33 20.63 -13.16
C GLY A 50 -11.54 19.81 -12.12
N VAL A 51 -11.50 18.49 -12.25
CA VAL A 51 -10.71 17.60 -11.39
C VAL A 51 -9.26 17.58 -11.87
N ILE A 52 -8.44 18.46 -11.29
CA ILE A 52 -7.04 18.66 -11.68
C ILE A 52 -6.12 18.35 -10.51
N GLU A 53 -4.98 17.73 -10.81
CA GLU A 53 -3.98 17.38 -9.81
C GLU A 53 -2.61 17.97 -10.19
N PRO A 54 -1.85 18.54 -9.23
CA PRO A 54 -0.50 19.02 -9.48
C PRO A 54 0.43 17.91 -9.96
N LEU A 55 1.17 18.17 -11.05
CA LEU A 55 2.13 17.23 -11.62
C LEU A 55 3.14 16.70 -10.59
N ARG A 56 3.56 17.56 -9.65
CA ARG A 56 4.52 17.21 -8.59
C ARG A 56 4.01 16.04 -7.72
N ILE A 57 2.73 16.01 -7.41
CA ILE A 57 2.14 14.98 -6.54
C ILE A 57 2.17 13.62 -7.25
N LYS A 58 1.78 13.56 -8.52
CA LYS A 58 1.80 12.30 -9.29
C LYS A 58 3.21 11.77 -9.53
N LYS A 59 4.15 12.66 -9.87
CA LYS A 59 5.57 12.27 -10.02
C LYS A 59 6.12 11.70 -8.72
N GLN A 60 5.88 12.36 -7.58
CA GLN A 60 6.37 11.91 -6.29
C GLN A 60 5.73 10.58 -5.87
N ALA A 61 4.42 10.43 -6.06
CA ALA A 61 3.70 9.19 -5.71
C ALA A 61 4.26 7.98 -6.45
N ILE A 62 4.46 8.09 -7.78
CA ILE A 62 5.03 7.00 -8.59
C ILE A 62 6.47 6.74 -8.16
N LYS A 63 7.30 7.77 -8.01
CA LYS A 63 8.71 7.64 -7.59
C LYS A 63 8.82 6.90 -6.25
N SER A 64 8.11 7.36 -5.22
CA SER A 64 8.17 6.75 -3.89
C SER A 64 7.61 5.33 -3.87
N ALA A 65 6.51 5.06 -4.60
CA ALA A 65 5.98 3.70 -4.71
C ALA A 65 6.98 2.74 -5.36
N SER A 66 7.65 3.17 -6.43
CA SER A 66 8.69 2.38 -7.10
C SER A 66 9.91 2.16 -6.20
N GLU A 67 10.39 3.17 -5.49
CA GLU A 67 11.52 3.05 -4.55
C GLU A 67 11.21 2.02 -3.46
N VAL A 68 10.02 2.09 -2.84
CA VAL A 68 9.60 1.14 -1.81
C VAL A 68 9.42 -0.27 -2.37
N ALA A 69 8.80 -0.41 -3.55
CA ALA A 69 8.65 -1.71 -4.19
C ALA A 69 10.02 -2.36 -4.47
N VAL A 70 10.99 -1.58 -4.98
CA VAL A 70 12.36 -2.06 -5.20
C VAL A 70 13.06 -2.42 -3.90
N MET A 71 12.86 -1.65 -2.81
CA MET A 71 13.42 -2.00 -1.51
C MET A 71 12.89 -3.36 -1.02
N ILE A 72 11.58 -3.60 -1.10
CA ILE A 72 10.96 -4.87 -0.69
C ILE A 72 11.47 -6.03 -1.57
N LEU A 73 11.53 -5.85 -2.88
CA LEU A 73 11.99 -6.90 -3.82
C LEU A 73 13.47 -7.28 -3.65
N ARG A 74 14.29 -6.43 -3.01
CA ARG A 74 15.71 -6.68 -2.72
C ARG A 74 15.96 -7.41 -1.40
N ILE A 75 14.92 -7.63 -0.59
CA ILE A 75 15.06 -8.37 0.65
C ILE A 75 15.11 -9.85 0.32
N ASP A 76 16.28 -10.45 0.48
CA ASP A 76 16.47 -11.89 0.25
C ASP A 76 16.07 -12.72 1.48
N ASP A 77 16.32 -12.20 2.69
CA ASP A 77 16.01 -12.87 3.96
C ASP A 77 15.48 -11.91 5.03
N ILE A 78 14.55 -12.40 5.85
CA ILE A 78 14.02 -11.68 7.03
C ILE A 78 14.51 -12.41 8.28
N ILE A 79 15.43 -11.79 9.03
CA ILE A 79 15.82 -12.30 10.35
C ILE A 79 14.89 -11.71 11.40
N ALA A 80 13.92 -12.49 11.86
CA ALA A 80 13.12 -12.13 13.02
C ALA A 80 13.96 -12.32 14.30
N ALA A 81 14.30 -11.23 14.98
CA ALA A 81 14.91 -11.30 16.30
C ALA A 81 13.88 -11.82 17.30
N GLY A 82 13.88 -13.14 17.54
CA GLY A 82 13.21 -13.73 18.70
C GLY A 82 13.85 -13.22 19.98
N LYS A 83 13.07 -13.05 21.05
CA LYS A 83 13.61 -12.72 22.37
C LYS A 83 14.65 -13.77 22.72
N SER A 84 15.93 -13.38 22.78
CA SER A 84 16.98 -14.20 23.34
C SER A 84 16.53 -14.58 24.75
N ALA A 85 16.20 -15.86 24.96
CA ALA A 85 16.08 -16.38 26.31
C ALA A 85 17.44 -16.13 26.95
N ASN A 86 17.48 -15.14 27.83
CA ASN A 86 18.63 -14.79 28.64
C ASN A 86 19.04 -16.09 29.34
N GLN A 87 20.05 -16.79 28.81
CA GLN A 87 20.68 -17.90 29.51
C GLN A 87 21.43 -17.27 30.67
N GLN A 88 20.71 -17.04 31.78
CA GLN A 88 21.35 -16.78 33.05
C GLN A 88 22.26 -17.98 33.34
N PRO A 89 23.56 -17.76 33.61
CA PRO A 89 24.48 -18.86 33.88
C PRO A 89 23.95 -19.68 35.07
N GLN A 90 23.84 -20.99 34.86
CA GLN A 90 23.51 -21.96 35.91
C GLN A 90 24.58 -21.87 37.00
N MET A 91 24.18 -21.46 38.21
CA MET A 91 25.05 -21.58 39.38
C MET A 91 25.28 -23.07 39.70
N PRO A 92 26.51 -23.50 40.01
CA PRO A 92 26.79 -24.88 40.38
C PRO A 92 26.07 -25.26 41.70
N PRO A 93 25.57 -26.50 41.84
CA PRO A 93 25.08 -27.02 43.11
C PRO A 93 26.25 -27.51 43.98
N GLY A 94 26.41 -26.93 45.17
CA GLY A 94 27.25 -27.48 46.24
C GLY A 94 27.98 -26.40 47.06
N GLY A 95 28.00 -26.41 48.39
CA GLY A 95 27.70 -27.51 49.29
C GLY A 95 27.36 -27.07 50.72
N MET A 96 26.69 -28.01 51.39
CA MET A 96 26.40 -28.09 52.81
C MET A 96 27.70 -28.10 53.64
N GLY A 97 27.78 -27.33 54.72
CA GLY A 97 28.84 -27.46 55.72
C GLY A 97 28.76 -26.37 56.79
N GLY A 98 28.33 -26.74 58.00
CA GLY A 98 28.03 -25.84 59.11
C GLY A 98 29.23 -25.43 59.99
N TYR A 99 28.93 -25.28 61.28
CA TYR A 99 29.66 -24.62 62.40
C TYR A 99 29.29 -23.13 62.51
N GLY A 100 28.68 -22.61 63.59
CA GLY A 100 28.66 -23.08 64.97
C GLY A 100 29.70 -22.31 65.78
N ASP A 101 29.30 -21.16 66.31
CA ASP A 101 29.58 -20.60 67.66
C ASP A 101 28.84 -19.27 67.83
#